data_AF-A0A1G5IUQ3-F1
#
_entry.id   AF-A0A1G5IUQ3-F1
#
_cell.length_a   1.000
_cell.length_b   1.000
_cell.length_c   1.000
_cell.angle_alpha   90.00
_cell.angle_beta   90.00
_cell.angle_gamma   90.00
#
_symmetry.space_group_name_H-M   'P 1'
#
loop_
_entity.id
_entity.type
_entity.pdbx_description
1 polymer ?
#
loop_
_entity_poly.entity_id
_entity_poly.type
_entity_poly.pdbx_seq_one_letter_code
_entity_poly.pdbx_strand_id
1 'polypeptide(L)'
;MSLISLPSIEYGEAPASGPTLHGFQESHCTKRAAELQAKVERLRALLQEAEERLRYEQSRWPEIGEFVRCPLTGFFGQVTNIRPRPHGRPWVEVLLYLGKDMPGHTTIDLYENWELMDAPEQDTQFDD
;
A
#
# COMPACT_ATOMS: atom_id res chain seq x y z
N MET A 1 56.56 42.09 -33.67
CA MET A 1 55.25 42.67 -33.27
C MET A 1 55.24 42.72 -31.75
N SER A 2 54.88 43.88 -31.21
CA SER A 2 55.34 44.44 -29.94
C SER A 2 54.97 43.67 -28.66
N LEU A 3 55.94 43.64 -27.75
CA LEU A 3 55.74 43.59 -26.30
C LEU A 3 55.20 44.95 -25.86
N ILE A 4 54.14 44.98 -25.04
CA ILE A 4 53.74 46.18 -24.31
C ILE A 4 53.87 45.88 -22.82
N SER A 5 54.62 46.76 -22.15
CA SER A 5 55.03 46.72 -20.76
C SER A 5 54.07 47.55 -19.89
N LEU A 6 53.63 46.94 -18.78
CA LEU A 6 53.22 47.42 -17.42
C LEU A 6 52.62 48.84 -17.18
N PRO A 7 51.84 49.00 -16.11
CA PRO A 7 52.48 49.39 -14.83
C PRO A 7 52.05 48.55 -13.63
N SER A 8 53.02 48.34 -12.72
CA SER A 8 52.79 47.95 -11.33
C SER A 8 52.22 49.13 -10.54
N ILE A 9 51.23 48.87 -9.69
CA ILE A 9 50.81 49.77 -8.62
C ILE A 9 50.89 48.98 -7.31
N GLU A 10 51.92 49.28 -6.52
CA GLU A 10 51.89 49.10 -5.06
C GLU A 10 51.18 50.31 -4.44
N TYR A 11 50.44 50.07 -3.36
CA TYR A 11 50.33 50.86 -2.11
C TYR A 11 48.95 50.58 -1.46
N GLY A 12 48.96 50.12 -0.21
CA GLY A 12 47.75 50.09 0.61
C GLY A 12 47.77 49.08 1.77
N GLU A 13 48.37 49.50 2.88
CA GLU A 13 48.30 48.88 4.21
C GLU A 13 46.84 48.81 4.73
N ALA A 14 46.53 47.81 5.57
CA ALA A 14 45.23 47.35 6.11
C ALA A 14 44.41 48.42 6.90
N PRO A 15 43.25 48.16 7.56
CA PRO A 15 42.43 46.94 7.69
C PRO A 15 40.90 47.16 7.54
N ALA A 16 40.12 46.11 7.30
CA ALA A 16 38.76 46.02 7.83
C ALA A 16 38.29 44.57 7.74
N SER A 17 38.28 43.90 8.89
CA SER A 17 37.49 42.70 9.11
C SER A 17 36.04 42.97 8.71
N GLY A 18 35.64 42.53 7.51
CA GLY A 18 34.24 42.36 7.20
C GLY A 18 33.67 41.26 8.09
N PRO A 19 32.51 41.44 8.71
CA PRO A 19 31.94 40.41 9.56
C PRO A 19 31.60 39.20 8.68
N THR A 20 32.18 38.05 8.99
CA THR A 20 31.79 36.75 8.46
C THR A 20 30.37 36.42 8.92
N LEU A 21 29.36 37.03 8.29
CA LEU A 21 27.95 36.69 8.43
C LEU A 21 27.62 35.53 7.49
N HIS A 22 28.28 34.40 7.66
CA HIS A 22 27.90 33.13 7.03
C HIS A 22 28.19 31.99 8.02
N GLY A 23 27.50 32.01 9.15
CA GLY A 23 27.65 30.99 10.19
C GLY A 23 26.34 30.35 10.67
N PHE A 24 25.17 30.79 10.20
CA PHE A 24 23.91 30.45 10.89
C PHE A 24 22.75 29.96 10.03
N GLN A 25 22.99 29.49 8.79
CA GLN A 25 21.90 29.05 7.91
C GLN A 25 22.06 27.67 7.26
N GLU A 26 22.93 26.80 7.76
CA GLU A 26 23.07 25.43 7.23
C GLU A 26 22.38 24.36 8.11
N SER A 27 21.99 24.70 9.33
CA SER A 27 21.65 23.69 10.36
C SER A 27 20.16 23.38 10.50
N HIS A 28 19.26 24.23 9.99
CA HIS A 28 17.81 24.06 10.13
C HIS A 28 17.14 23.45 8.89
N CYS A 29 17.65 23.76 7.69
CA CYS A 29 17.09 23.24 6.44
C CYS A 29 17.40 21.74 6.26
N THR A 30 18.60 21.32 6.68
CA THR A 30 19.08 19.93 6.61
C THR A 30 18.37 19.00 7.59
N LYS A 31 18.10 19.44 8.83
CA LYS A 31 17.36 18.64 9.83
C LYS A 31 15.93 18.35 9.39
N ARG A 32 15.20 19.38 8.93
CA ARG A 32 13.84 19.20 8.40
C ARG A 32 13.82 18.30 7.16
N ALA A 33 14.81 18.44 6.27
CA ALA A 33 14.94 17.57 5.11
C ALA A 33 15.22 16.11 5.51
N ALA A 34 16.11 15.88 6.47
CA ALA A 34 16.43 14.54 6.98
C ALA A 34 15.23 13.89 7.70
N GLU A 35 14.49 14.66 8.51
CA GLU A 35 13.24 14.20 9.13
C GLU A 35 12.19 13.81 8.09
N LEU A 36 12.05 14.61 7.02
CA LEU A 36 11.13 14.30 5.92
C LEU A 36 11.60 13.08 5.12
N GLN A 37 12.90 12.91 4.88
CA GLN A 37 13.47 11.73 4.23
C GLN A 37 13.20 10.47 5.06
N ALA A 38 13.47 10.51 6.37
CA ALA A 38 13.17 9.41 7.28
C ALA A 38 11.67 9.07 7.30
N LYS A 39 10.79 10.09 7.25
CA LYS A 39 9.34 9.89 7.13
C LYS A 39 8.96 9.23 5.81
N VAL A 40 9.55 9.65 4.69
CA VAL A 40 9.30 9.05 3.37
C VAL A 40 9.76 7.60 3.34
N GLU A 41 10.94 7.29 3.87
CA GLU A 41 11.46 5.92 3.95
C GLU A 41 10.53 5.02 4.79
N ARG A 42 10.08 5.50 5.96
CA ARG A 42 9.11 4.79 6.78
C ARG A 42 7.81 4.51 6.03
N LEU A 43 7.27 5.50 5.32
CA LEU A 43 6.02 5.33 4.57
C LEU A 43 6.18 4.35 3.40
N ARG A 44 7.32 4.35 2.72
CA ARG A 44 7.62 3.35 1.68
C ARG A 44 7.68 1.94 2.23
N ALA A 45 8.29 1.75 3.40
CA ALA A 45 8.32 0.44 4.06
C ALA A 45 6.90 -0.04 4.43
N LEU A 46 6.07 0.85 5.00
CA LEU A 46 4.68 0.52 5.30
C LEU A 46 3.85 0.20 4.05
N LEU A 47 4.07 0.94 2.96
CA LEU A 47 3.41 0.67 1.69
C LEU A 47 3.80 -0.71 1.16
N GLN A 48 5.10 -1.02 1.16
CA GLN A 48 5.59 -2.32 0.72
C GLN A 48 4.96 -3.47 1.53
N GLU A 49 4.92 -3.34 2.86
CA GLU A 49 4.27 -4.33 3.73
C GLU A 49 2.78 -4.51 3.39
N ALA A 50 2.05 -3.41 3.20
CA ALA A 50 0.64 -3.45 2.85
C ALA A 50 0.40 -4.10 1.48
N GLU A 51 1.25 -3.81 0.49
CA GLU A 51 1.19 -4.43 -0.83
C GLU A 51 1.51 -5.93 -0.79
N GLU A 52 2.47 -6.35 0.05
CA GLU A 52 2.79 -7.77 0.27
C GLU A 52 1.59 -8.51 0.87
N ARG A 53 0.93 -7.93 1.88
CA ARG A 53 -0.31 -8.48 2.45
C ARG A 53 -1.44 -8.54 1.44
N LEU A 54 -1.61 -7.50 0.63
CA LEU A 54 -2.63 -7.48 -0.43
C LEU A 54 -2.39 -8.59 -1.46
N ARG A 55 -1.15 -8.77 -1.92
CA ARG A 55 -0.79 -9.86 -2.84
C ARG A 55 -1.02 -11.23 -2.21
N TYR A 56 -0.71 -11.38 -0.92
CA TYR A 56 -1.00 -12.62 -0.20
C TYR A 56 -2.50 -12.91 -0.18
N GLU A 57 -3.35 -11.97 0.26
CA GLU A 57 -4.80 -12.20 0.31
C GLU A 57 -5.43 -12.44 -1.07
N GLN A 58 -4.94 -11.77 -2.12
CA GLN A 58 -5.40 -12.01 -3.50
C GLN A 58 -5.00 -13.39 -4.04
N SER A 59 -3.91 -13.98 -3.54
CA SER A 59 -3.38 -15.25 -4.04
C SER A 59 -3.72 -16.46 -3.15
N ARG A 60 -3.99 -16.22 -1.87
CA ARG A 60 -4.42 -17.22 -0.90
C ARG A 60 -5.72 -17.89 -1.35
N TRP A 61 -5.84 -19.19 -1.07
CA TRP A 61 -7.09 -19.94 -1.25
C TRP A 61 -8.04 -19.70 -0.08
N PRO A 62 -9.36 -19.70 -0.29
CA PRO A 62 -10.29 -19.51 0.79
C PRO A 62 -10.31 -20.77 1.66
N GLU A 63 -10.84 -20.65 2.87
CA GLU A 63 -11.06 -21.72 3.83
C GLU A 63 -12.56 -22.02 3.96
N ILE A 64 -12.89 -23.23 4.41
CA ILE A 64 -14.29 -23.60 4.68
C ILE A 64 -14.84 -22.69 5.78
N GLY A 65 -16.01 -22.11 5.54
CA GLY A 65 -16.66 -21.15 6.44
C GLY A 65 -16.37 -19.68 6.12
N GLU A 66 -15.37 -19.38 5.28
CA GLU A 66 -15.15 -18.02 4.79
C GLU A 66 -16.22 -17.61 3.77
N PHE A 67 -16.34 -16.30 3.55
CA PHE A 67 -17.28 -15.76 2.57
C PHE A 67 -16.53 -15.36 1.31
N VAL A 68 -17.09 -15.73 0.17
CA VAL A 68 -16.57 -15.30 -1.13
C VAL A 68 -17.70 -14.77 -2.01
N ARG A 69 -17.34 -13.85 -2.89
CA ARG A 69 -18.20 -13.39 -3.98
C ARG A 69 -17.60 -13.71 -5.33
N CYS A 70 -18.44 -13.94 -6.33
CA CYS A 70 -18.04 -14.00 -7.72
C CYS A 70 -18.26 -12.63 -8.38
N PRO A 71 -17.21 -11.90 -8.79
CA PRO A 71 -17.37 -10.59 -9.42
C PRO A 71 -18.17 -10.61 -10.73
N LEU A 72 -18.18 -11.75 -11.43
CA LEU A 72 -18.86 -11.90 -12.72
C LEU A 72 -20.37 -12.08 -12.59
N THR A 73 -20.81 -12.85 -11.60
CA THR A 73 -22.24 -13.16 -11.41
C THR A 73 -22.88 -12.35 -10.30
N GLY A 74 -22.08 -11.73 -9.42
CA GLY A 74 -22.55 -11.09 -8.20
C GLY A 74 -22.99 -12.07 -7.11
N PHE A 75 -22.91 -13.39 -7.35
CA PHE A 75 -23.23 -14.37 -6.34
C PHE A 75 -22.22 -14.34 -5.21
N PHE A 76 -22.70 -14.44 -3.98
CA PHE A 76 -21.85 -14.56 -2.82
C PHE A 76 -22.42 -15.56 -1.82
N GLY A 77 -21.54 -16.12 -1.02
CA GLY A 77 -21.91 -17.21 -0.13
C GLY A 77 -20.77 -17.66 0.75
N GLN A 78 -21.12 -18.57 1.67
CA GLN A 78 -20.16 -19.19 2.56
C GLN A 78 -19.54 -20.41 1.89
N VAL A 79 -18.22 -20.56 1.94
CA VAL A 79 -17.50 -21.71 1.40
C VAL A 79 -17.85 -22.97 2.17
N THR A 80 -18.35 -23.98 1.47
CA THR A 80 -18.68 -25.30 2.03
C THR A 80 -17.67 -26.37 1.64
N ASN A 81 -17.03 -26.22 0.48
CA ASN A 81 -16.07 -27.19 -0.03
C ASN A 81 -15.02 -26.51 -0.92
N ILE A 82 -13.79 -27.02 -0.89
CA ILE A 82 -12.69 -26.56 -1.72
C ILE A 82 -12.10 -27.77 -2.42
N ARG A 83 -12.14 -27.76 -3.76
CA ARG A 83 -11.57 -28.82 -4.58
C ARG A 83 -10.32 -28.29 -5.28
N PRO A 84 -9.12 -28.78 -4.92
CA PRO A 84 -7.88 -28.35 -5.56
C PRO A 84 -7.85 -28.82 -7.02
N ARG A 85 -7.10 -28.09 -7.84
CA ARG A 85 -6.95 -28.43 -9.27
C ARG A 85 -5.48 -28.54 -9.67
N PRO A 86 -5.17 -29.33 -10.71
CA PRO A 86 -3.80 -29.47 -11.20
C PRO A 86 -3.19 -28.14 -11.65
N HIS A 87 -4.02 -27.24 -12.20
CA HIS A 87 -3.63 -25.93 -12.68
C HIS A 87 -4.71 -24.89 -12.29
N GLY A 88 -4.27 -23.67 -11.99
CA GLY A 88 -5.16 -22.55 -11.67
C GLY A 88 -5.63 -22.52 -10.20
N ARG A 89 -6.64 -21.69 -9.93
CA ARG A 89 -7.25 -21.57 -8.59
C ARG A 89 -8.14 -22.79 -8.28
N PRO A 90 -8.40 -23.14 -7.01
CA PRO A 90 -9.31 -24.23 -6.69
C PRO A 90 -10.75 -23.94 -7.15
N TRP A 91 -11.54 -25.00 -7.29
CA TRP A 91 -13.00 -24.85 -7.30
C TRP A 91 -13.49 -24.65 -5.88
N VAL A 92 -14.38 -23.70 -5.70
CA VAL A 92 -14.95 -23.35 -4.41
C VAL A 92 -16.45 -23.53 -4.51
N GLU A 93 -16.97 -24.47 -3.73
CA GLU A 93 -18.41 -24.64 -3.56
C GLU A 93 -18.86 -23.66 -2.48
N VAL A 94 -19.88 -22.87 -2.78
CA VAL A 94 -20.48 -21.96 -1.80
C VAL A 94 -21.95 -22.26 -1.57
N LEU A 95 -22.36 -22.16 -0.32
CA LEU A 95 -23.75 -21.98 0.06
C LEU A 95 -24.13 -20.53 -0.18
N LEU A 96 -24.98 -20.27 -1.17
CA LEU A 96 -25.44 -18.91 -1.46
C LEU A 96 -26.05 -18.26 -0.23
N TYR A 97 -25.77 -16.96 -0.05
CA TYR A 97 -26.35 -16.17 1.02
C TYR A 97 -27.81 -15.78 0.70
N LEU A 98 -28.65 -16.80 0.56
CA LEU A 98 -30.09 -16.74 0.79
C LEU A 98 -30.20 -17.26 2.24
N GLY A 99 -30.70 -16.48 3.20
CA GLY A 99 -30.55 -16.80 4.65
C GLY A 99 -30.74 -18.28 4.98
N LYS A 100 -29.94 -18.86 5.89
CA LYS A 100 -29.75 -20.32 6.14
C LYS A 100 -31.02 -21.20 6.21
N ASP A 101 -32.18 -20.61 6.48
CA ASP A 101 -33.49 -21.29 6.59
C ASP A 101 -34.46 -20.98 5.44
N MET A 102 -34.03 -20.22 4.43
CA MET A 102 -34.81 -19.91 3.22
C MET A 102 -34.93 -21.12 2.29
N PRO A 103 -36.14 -21.55 1.91
CA PRO A 103 -36.28 -22.61 0.91
C PRO A 103 -35.60 -22.20 -0.40
N GLY A 104 -34.68 -23.03 -0.90
CA GLY A 104 -33.97 -22.81 -2.15
C GLY A 104 -32.46 -22.59 -2.04
N HIS A 105 -31.81 -22.96 -0.93
CA HIS A 105 -30.35 -23.00 -0.89
C HIS A 105 -29.82 -23.92 -1.98
N THR A 106 -29.05 -23.33 -2.88
CA THR A 106 -28.26 -24.06 -3.86
C THR A 106 -26.80 -23.87 -3.52
N THR A 107 -26.03 -24.94 -3.65
CA THR A 107 -24.59 -24.82 -3.76
C THR A 107 -24.23 -24.46 -5.18
N ILE A 108 -23.24 -23.59 -5.35
CA ILE A 108 -22.68 -23.27 -6.67
C ILE A 108 -21.16 -23.40 -6.62
N ASP A 109 -20.60 -23.91 -7.70
CA ASP A 109 -19.15 -23.95 -7.90
C ASP A 109 -18.69 -22.64 -8.54
N LEU A 110 -17.84 -21.89 -7.85
CA LEU A 110 -17.18 -20.71 -8.38
C LEU A 110 -15.87 -21.09 -9.06
N TYR A 111 -15.77 -20.74 -10.34
CA TYR A 111 -14.60 -21.04 -11.18
C TYR A 111 -13.66 -19.83 -11.28
N GLU A 112 -12.44 -19.96 -10.74
CA GLU A 112 -11.28 -19.03 -10.81
C GLU A 112 -11.48 -17.54 -10.44
N ASN A 113 -12.73 -17.08 -10.39
CA ASN A 113 -13.14 -15.70 -10.26
C ASN A 113 -14.00 -15.58 -9.00
N TRP A 114 -13.33 -15.72 -7.86
CA TRP A 114 -13.90 -15.44 -6.55
C TRP A 114 -12.97 -14.49 -5.79
N GLU A 115 -13.57 -13.64 -4.96
CA GLU A 115 -12.89 -12.73 -4.05
C GLU A 115 -13.37 -13.01 -2.63
N LEU A 116 -12.43 -13.01 -1.67
CA LEU A 116 -12.77 -13.04 -0.26
C LEU A 116 -13.54 -11.78 0.10
N MET A 117 -14.54 -11.95 0.96
CA MET A 117 -15.30 -10.84 1.52
C MET A 117 -15.51 -11.08 3.01
N ASP A 118 -15.72 -9.99 3.73
CA ASP A 118 -16.14 -10.08 5.12
C ASP A 118 -17.49 -10.79 5.20
N ALA A 119 -17.72 -11.48 6.33
CA ALA A 119 -19.04 -12.01 6.61
C ALA A 119 -20.04 -10.85 6.54
N PRO A 120 -21.17 -11.02 5.84
CA PRO A 120 -22.23 -10.02 5.87
C PRO A 120 -22.59 -9.77 7.33
N GLU A 121 -22.66 -8.48 7.70
CA GLU A 121 -23.12 -8.08 9.03
C GLU A 121 -24.44 -8.82 9.28
N GLN A 122 -24.49 -9.65 10.32
CA GLN A 122 -25.79 -10.11 10.79
C GLN A 122 -26.48 -8.83 11.26
N ASP A 123 -27.52 -8.41 10.56
CA ASP A 123 -28.47 -7.44 11.09
C ASP A 123 -29.01 -8.02 12.39
N THR A 124 -28.32 -7.77 13.50
CA THR A 124 -28.87 -7.91 14.84
C THR A 124 -29.88 -6.78 15.02
N GLN A 125 -31.04 -6.94 14.38
CA GLN A 125 -32.22 -6.09 14.48
C GLN A 125 -33.39 -6.93 13.94
N PHE A 126 -34.45 -7.29 14.67
CA PHE A 126 -35.06 -6.77 15.89
C PHE A 126 -35.79 -7.95 16.55
N ASP A 127 -35.62 -8.14 17.86
CA ASP A 127 -36.65 -8.78 18.68
C ASP A 127 -36.94 -7.83 19.84
N ASP A 128 -38.19 -7.36 19.87
CA ASP A 128 -38.85 -6.56 20.90
C ASP A 128 -39.18 -7.43 22.13
#